data_AF-A0A6G9VQ20-F1
#
_entry.id   AF-A0A6G9VQ20-F1
#
_cell.length_a   1.000
_cell.length_b   1.000
_cell.length_c   1.000
_cell.angle_alpha   90.00
_cell.angle_beta   90.00
_cell.angle_gamma   90.00
#
_symmetry.space_group_name_H-M   'P 1'
#
loop_
_entity.id
_entity.type
_entity.pdbx_description
1 polymer ?
#
loop_
_entity_poly.entity_id
_entity_poly.type
_entity_poly.pdbx_seq_one_letter_code
_entity_poly.pdbx_strand_id
1 'polypeptide(L)'
;MVKVLIVDDNDNNRLTLNLLLEDIAGVEVCEAEDGQVAVEMCVRQNFDLIFMDIMMPNMDGFEATKLIKQLQKNCMIIALSALDDQTSKNKMLSLGAEDYLTKPVDAELFNTRVRHYLRIIALRNKETSTTSQVLNPFDAKVYSRSTTFRIDKEEALGEFWDYWLKGEKNIIDLSDCVRLIYGFGLWLLKNEQSFTIVMEESSDKVYMMLLHQGAIKSIVIKNLLLKHFAQAKYILSKEMLSFQLDMDIKSSVEVKKESVEVSAEAKKILAKTHDNALCATEYIENTAISFMGKIDGLESINDETDKAILDFERSPSKRTALIICDNFQEYADVLEELVDFAHLGFAIQTLINFLTTLTEDQFEDTKVKKLSSMLLNLLHDLASWRENVFITQVARDVHYLDASLLSSCIQVEAIFEDKSADVSGDDEIEFF
;
A
#
# COMPACT_ATOMS: atom_id res chain seq x y z
N MET A 1 23.28 0.94 23.02
CA MET A 1 23.78 -0.39 22.59
C MET A 1 22.61 -1.11 21.95
N VAL A 2 22.88 -1.86 20.90
CA VAL A 2 21.89 -2.71 20.20
C VAL A 2 21.85 -4.05 20.92
N LYS A 3 20.68 -4.48 21.38
CA LYS A 3 20.51 -5.76 22.07
C LYS A 3 20.16 -6.86 21.08
N VAL A 4 21.01 -7.88 21.01
CA VAL A 4 20.85 -9.02 20.11
C VAL A 4 20.58 -10.27 20.91
N LEU A 5 19.55 -11.04 20.54
CA LEU A 5 19.27 -12.36 21.12
C LEU A 5 19.63 -13.44 20.10
N ILE A 6 20.41 -14.43 20.53
CA ILE A 6 20.66 -15.65 19.76
C ILE A 6 19.82 -16.77 20.37
N VAL A 7 19.00 -17.42 19.56
CA VAL A 7 18.11 -18.51 19.98
C VAL A 7 18.44 -19.75 19.17
N ASP A 8 19.00 -20.76 19.83
CA ASP A 8 19.44 -22.01 19.22
C ASP A 8 19.59 -23.08 20.31
N ASP A 9 19.17 -24.31 20.06
CA ASP A 9 19.28 -25.40 21.03
C ASP A 9 20.69 -25.99 21.12
N ASN A 10 21.55 -25.66 20.15
CA ASN A 10 22.93 -26.12 20.12
C ASN A 10 23.91 -25.05 20.63
N ASP A 11 24.56 -25.36 21.76
CA ASP A 11 25.55 -24.49 22.40
C ASP A 11 26.68 -24.05 21.45
N ASN A 12 27.10 -24.90 20.50
CA ASN A 12 28.17 -24.54 19.56
C ASN A 12 27.72 -23.51 18.52
N ASN A 13 26.44 -23.56 18.10
CA ASN A 13 25.88 -22.57 17.19
C ASN A 13 25.77 -21.22 17.89
N ARG A 14 25.29 -21.20 19.14
CA ARG A 14 25.24 -19.97 19.95
C ARG A 14 26.63 -19.39 20.16
N LEU A 15 27.60 -20.21 20.53
CA LEU A 15 29.00 -19.78 20.69
C LEU A 15 29.57 -19.19 19.39
N THR A 16 29.32 -19.84 18.24
CA THR A 16 29.81 -19.36 16.95
C THR A 16 29.23 -17.98 16.60
N LEU A 17 27.92 -17.80 16.76
CA LEU A 17 27.25 -16.53 16.50
C LEU A 17 27.67 -15.45 17.49
N ASN A 18 27.88 -15.81 18.76
CA ASN A 18 28.38 -14.88 19.77
C ASN A 18 29.78 -14.37 19.41
N LEU A 19 30.70 -15.25 19.04
CA LEU A 19 32.05 -14.87 18.56
C LEU A 19 32.02 -13.97 17.33
N LEU A 20 31.09 -14.21 16.39
CA LEU A 20 30.93 -13.35 15.20
C LEU A 20 30.38 -11.95 15.53
N LEU A 21 29.62 -11.82 16.63
CA LEU A 21 29.03 -10.55 17.07
C LEU A 21 29.93 -9.78 18.06
N GLU A 22 30.86 -10.45 18.74
CA GLU A 22 31.75 -9.88 19.76
C GLU A 22 32.60 -8.72 19.20
N ASP A 23 33.04 -8.83 17.94
CA ASP A 23 33.84 -7.80 17.26
C ASP A 23 33.02 -6.55 16.84
N ILE A 24 31.69 -6.56 17.02
CA ILE A 24 30.82 -5.46 16.60
C ILE A 24 30.58 -4.50 17.76
N ALA A 25 31.20 -3.32 17.66
CA ALA A 25 31.08 -2.28 18.68
C ALA A 25 29.62 -1.87 18.95
N GLY A 26 29.26 -1.82 20.23
CA GLY A 26 27.94 -1.34 20.68
C GLY A 26 26.82 -2.37 20.59
N VAL A 27 27.14 -3.65 20.36
CA VAL A 27 26.20 -4.78 20.44
C VAL A 27 26.31 -5.44 21.81
N GLU A 28 25.16 -5.76 22.41
CA GLU A 28 25.03 -6.55 23.63
C GLU A 28 24.33 -7.87 23.27
N VAL A 29 25.01 -9.00 23.46
CA VAL A 29 24.50 -10.32 23.07
C VAL A 29 23.88 -11.03 24.28
N CYS A 30 22.68 -11.56 24.07
CA CYS A 30 21.99 -12.47 24.98
C CYS A 30 21.77 -13.82 24.26
N GLU A 31 21.61 -14.89 25.03
CA GLU A 31 21.40 -16.24 24.50
C GLU A 31 20.16 -16.88 25.11
N ALA A 32 19.44 -17.67 24.32
CA ALA A 32 18.35 -18.53 24.75
C ALA A 32 18.54 -19.92 24.12
N GLU A 33 18.29 -20.96 24.92
CA GLU A 33 18.48 -22.37 24.51
C GLU A 33 17.26 -22.97 23.80
N ASP A 34 16.11 -22.31 23.82
CA ASP A 34 14.93 -22.69 23.03
C ASP A 34 13.97 -21.51 22.81
N GLY A 35 12.91 -21.76 22.04
CA GLY A 35 11.88 -20.76 21.74
C GLY A 35 11.11 -20.27 22.98
N GLN A 36 10.92 -21.12 23.98
CA GLN A 36 10.17 -20.78 25.20
C GLN A 36 10.96 -19.80 26.05
N VAL A 37 12.25 -20.08 26.28
CA VAL A 37 13.17 -19.17 26.99
C VAL A 37 13.28 -17.84 26.23
N ALA A 38 13.36 -17.87 24.90
CA ALA A 38 13.40 -16.66 24.09
C ALA A 38 12.15 -15.79 24.26
N VAL A 39 10.96 -16.38 24.24
CA VAL A 39 9.69 -15.67 24.49
C VAL A 39 9.69 -15.07 25.90
N GLU A 40 10.07 -15.83 26.93
CA GLU A 40 10.13 -15.34 28.31
C GLU A 40 11.11 -14.17 28.48
N MET A 41 12.25 -14.21 27.81
CA MET A 41 13.21 -13.10 27.78
C MET A 41 12.60 -11.88 27.09
N CYS A 42 11.87 -12.07 25.98
CA CYS A 42 11.19 -11.00 25.25
C CYS A 42 10.02 -10.38 26.04
N VAL A 43 9.42 -11.11 26.98
CA VAL A 43 8.46 -10.52 27.94
C VAL A 43 9.15 -9.59 28.93
N ARG A 44 10.39 -9.92 29.35
CA ARG A 44 11.12 -9.19 30.39
C ARG A 44 11.91 -7.99 29.87
N GLN A 45 12.41 -8.06 28.63
CA GLN A 45 13.20 -6.99 28.03
C GLN A 45 13.08 -6.97 26.50
N ASN A 46 13.29 -5.79 25.91
CA ASN A 46 13.26 -5.59 24.47
C ASN A 46 14.59 -5.96 23.81
N PHE A 47 14.49 -6.58 22.64
CA PHE A 47 15.61 -6.84 21.74
C PHE A 47 15.42 -6.05 20.44
N ASP A 48 16.54 -5.64 19.85
CA ASP A 48 16.54 -4.96 18.56
C ASP A 48 16.63 -5.97 17.41
N LEU A 49 17.35 -7.08 17.62
CA LEU A 49 17.62 -8.12 16.64
C LEU A 49 17.60 -9.50 17.31
N ILE A 50 16.97 -10.48 16.67
CA ILE A 50 16.95 -11.87 17.11
C ILE A 50 17.39 -12.76 15.97
N PHE A 51 18.38 -13.62 16.22
CA PHE A 51 18.69 -14.76 15.39
C PHE A 51 17.96 -15.97 15.93
N MET A 52 17.00 -16.50 15.16
CA MET A 52 16.06 -17.53 15.60
C MET A 52 16.28 -18.81 14.82
N ASP A 53 16.73 -19.88 15.48
CA ASP A 53 16.69 -21.20 14.89
C ASP A 53 15.26 -21.68 14.64
N ILE A 54 15.04 -22.39 13.54
CA ILE A 54 13.73 -22.95 13.21
C ILE A 54 13.46 -24.23 14.01
N MET A 55 14.47 -25.10 14.12
CA MET A 55 14.31 -26.46 14.62
C MET A 55 14.83 -26.56 16.05
N MET A 56 13.94 -26.39 17.03
CA MET A 56 14.28 -26.46 18.45
C MET A 56 13.30 -27.36 19.22
N PRO A 57 13.73 -27.99 20.33
CA PRO A 57 12.84 -28.72 21.23
C PRO A 57 11.93 -27.75 22.01
N ASN A 58 10.85 -28.30 22.58
CA ASN A 58 9.81 -27.59 23.34
C ASN A 58 8.96 -26.61 22.54
N MET A 59 9.56 -25.55 22.01
CA MET A 59 8.92 -24.53 21.18
C MET A 59 9.80 -24.25 19.97
N ASP A 60 9.25 -24.46 18.78
CA ASP A 60 9.95 -24.25 17.53
C ASP A 60 10.08 -22.75 17.18
N GLY A 61 10.95 -22.44 16.21
CA GLY A 61 11.18 -21.06 15.79
C GLY A 61 9.97 -20.39 15.15
N PHE A 62 9.01 -21.16 14.61
CA PHE A 62 7.80 -20.60 14.03
C PHE A 62 6.86 -20.07 15.13
N GLU A 63 6.61 -20.89 16.14
CA GLU A 63 5.78 -20.52 17.29
C GLU A 63 6.40 -19.37 18.08
N ALA A 64 7.71 -19.46 18.36
CA ALA A 64 8.45 -18.40 19.04
C ALA A 64 8.40 -17.07 18.26
N THR A 65 8.63 -17.10 16.94
CA THR A 65 8.58 -15.90 16.09
C THR A 65 7.20 -15.24 16.13
N LYS A 66 6.13 -16.05 16.01
CA LYS A 66 4.75 -15.55 16.07
C LYS A 66 4.47 -14.84 17.40
N LEU A 67 4.86 -15.44 18.52
CA LEU A 67 4.65 -14.88 19.86
C LEU A 67 5.51 -13.64 20.10
N ILE A 68 6.78 -13.69 19.74
CA ILE A 68 7.71 -12.57 19.92
C ILE A 68 7.26 -11.37 19.07
N LYS A 69 6.77 -11.57 17.84
CA LYS A 69 6.25 -10.45 17.03
C LYS A 69 4.97 -9.84 17.58
N GLN A 70 4.18 -10.56 18.37
CA GLN A 70 3.05 -10.00 19.11
C GLN A 70 3.51 -9.16 20.32
N LEU A 71 4.60 -9.55 20.99
CA LEU A 71 5.17 -8.83 22.13
C LEU A 71 6.02 -7.63 21.72
N GLN A 72 6.85 -7.80 20.69
CA GLN A 72 7.87 -6.86 20.23
C GLN A 72 7.79 -6.70 18.72
N LYS A 73 6.78 -5.96 18.28
CA LYS A 73 6.47 -5.78 16.86
C LYS A 73 7.63 -5.24 16.01
N ASN A 74 8.44 -4.35 16.59
CA ASN A 74 9.55 -3.68 15.91
C ASN A 74 10.87 -4.44 15.98
N CYS A 75 10.93 -5.54 16.75
CA CYS A 75 12.12 -6.37 16.85
C CYS A 75 12.39 -7.05 15.50
N MET A 76 13.61 -6.92 14.97
CA MET A 76 14.00 -7.62 13.74
C MET A 76 14.28 -9.08 14.07
N ILE A 77 13.70 -10.02 13.32
CA ILE A 77 13.91 -11.46 13.51
C ILE A 77 14.50 -12.04 12.23
N ILE A 78 15.65 -12.69 12.34
CA ILE A 78 16.36 -13.37 11.26
C ILE A 78 16.28 -14.86 11.53
N ALA A 79 15.65 -15.60 10.62
CA ALA A 79 15.52 -17.05 10.74
C ALA A 79 16.85 -17.73 10.38
N LEU A 80 17.26 -18.71 11.18
CA LEU A 80 18.40 -19.59 10.91
C LEU A 80 17.90 -21.00 10.63
N SER A 81 18.44 -21.65 9.60
CA SER A 81 17.97 -22.99 9.21
C SER A 81 19.10 -23.86 8.69
N ALA A 82 19.04 -25.15 9.02
CA ALA A 82 19.96 -26.17 8.52
C ALA A 82 19.66 -26.64 7.09
N LEU A 83 18.46 -26.39 6.56
CA LEU A 83 18.03 -26.84 5.24
C LEU A 83 17.61 -25.65 4.39
N ASP A 84 18.07 -25.57 3.14
CA ASP A 84 17.59 -24.59 2.16
C ASP A 84 16.21 -25.00 1.60
N ASP A 85 15.21 -25.09 2.49
CA ASP A 85 13.83 -25.39 2.14
C ASP A 85 13.02 -24.09 2.00
N GLN A 86 12.63 -23.80 0.75
CA GLN A 86 11.82 -22.64 0.39
C GLN A 86 10.49 -22.58 1.16
N THR A 87 9.94 -23.73 1.56
CA THR A 87 8.68 -23.81 2.32
C THR A 87 8.85 -23.21 3.71
N SER A 88 9.90 -23.62 4.42
CA SER A 88 10.26 -23.11 5.75
C SER A 88 10.60 -21.62 5.72
N LYS A 89 11.32 -21.17 4.68
CA LYS A 89 11.61 -19.75 4.44
C LYS A 89 10.32 -18.92 4.27
N ASN A 90 9.43 -19.33 3.36
CA ASN A 90 8.18 -18.61 3.12
C ASN A 90 7.30 -18.56 4.38
N LYS A 91 7.28 -19.63 5.17
CA LYS A 91 6.54 -19.70 6.43
C LYS A 91 7.14 -18.78 7.51
N MET A 92 8.46 -18.67 7.64
CA MET A 92 9.06 -17.74 8.60
C MET A 92 8.80 -16.27 8.22
N LEU A 93 8.91 -15.94 6.94
CA LEU A 93 8.65 -14.58 6.44
C LEU A 93 7.19 -14.17 6.67
N SER A 94 6.22 -15.07 6.45
CA SER A 94 4.80 -14.78 6.70
C SER A 94 4.46 -14.60 8.19
N LEU A 95 5.27 -15.17 9.09
CA LEU A 95 5.17 -14.96 10.54
C LEU A 95 5.88 -13.69 11.02
N GLY A 96 6.53 -12.95 10.12
CA GLY A 96 7.14 -11.65 10.38
C GLY A 96 8.67 -11.66 10.49
N ALA A 97 9.35 -12.78 10.22
CA ALA A 97 10.80 -12.75 10.03
C ALA A 97 11.14 -11.84 8.83
N GLU A 98 12.25 -11.11 8.93
CA GLU A 98 12.63 -10.10 7.94
C GLU A 98 13.72 -10.58 6.99
N ASP A 99 14.47 -11.61 7.40
CA ASP A 99 15.45 -12.28 6.54
C ASP A 99 15.68 -13.71 7.03
N TYR A 100 16.48 -14.45 6.27
CA TYR A 100 16.78 -15.85 6.49
C TYR A 100 18.23 -16.15 6.14
N LEU A 101 18.93 -16.91 6.99
CA LEU A 101 20.29 -17.37 6.79
C LEU A 101 20.38 -18.90 6.92
N THR A 102 21.14 -19.52 6.04
CA THR A 102 21.43 -20.96 6.10
C THR A 102 22.60 -21.24 7.04
N LYS A 103 22.52 -22.37 7.75
CA LYS A 103 23.60 -22.94 8.56
C LYS A 103 24.36 -23.99 7.72
N PRO A 104 25.70 -24.09 7.85
CA PRO A 104 26.55 -23.25 8.67
C PRO A 104 26.66 -21.83 8.10
N VAL A 105 26.70 -20.85 9.00
CA VAL A 105 26.70 -19.45 8.60
C VAL A 105 28.10 -19.07 8.10
N ASP A 106 28.20 -18.58 6.86
CA ASP A 106 29.43 -18.00 6.34
C ASP A 106 29.76 -16.67 7.06
N ALA A 107 30.97 -16.56 7.60
CA ALA A 107 31.36 -15.43 8.45
C ALA A 107 31.38 -14.09 7.69
N GLU A 108 31.79 -14.08 6.42
CA GLU A 108 31.85 -12.85 5.62
C GLU A 108 30.45 -12.36 5.24
N LEU A 109 29.59 -13.29 4.82
CA LEU A 109 28.19 -13.03 4.54
C LEU A 109 27.44 -12.58 5.80
N PHE A 110 27.64 -13.24 6.94
CA PHE A 110 27.04 -12.88 8.22
C PHE A 110 27.40 -11.46 8.62
N ASN A 111 28.69 -11.13 8.64
CA ASN A 111 29.16 -9.80 9.01
C ASN A 111 28.59 -8.71 8.09
N THR A 112 28.47 -9.00 6.80
CA THR A 112 27.87 -8.07 5.83
C THR A 112 26.37 -7.88 6.09
N ARG A 113 25.63 -8.96 6.32
CA ARG A 113 24.20 -8.94 6.62
C ARG A 113 23.91 -8.25 7.96
N VAL A 114 24.66 -8.57 9.01
CA VAL A 114 24.52 -7.94 10.34
C VAL A 114 24.74 -6.44 10.26
N ARG A 115 25.80 -5.96 9.58
CA ARG A 115 26.01 -4.51 9.39
C ARG A 115 24.82 -3.84 8.70
N HIS A 116 24.21 -4.52 7.73
CA HIS A 116 23.02 -4.03 7.05
C HIS A 116 21.81 -3.97 8.00
N TYR A 117 21.56 -5.02 8.79
CA TYR A 117 20.50 -5.07 9.80
C TYR A 117 20.66 -3.98 10.85
N LEU A 118 21.86 -3.83 11.40
CA LEU A 118 22.17 -2.79 12.40
C LEU A 118 21.96 -1.38 11.83
N ARG A 119 22.26 -1.16 10.55
CA ARG A 119 21.95 0.12 9.88
C ARG A 119 20.44 0.33 9.77
N ILE A 120 19.66 -0.68 9.39
CA ILE A 120 18.19 -0.58 9.32
C ILE A 120 17.61 -0.30 10.71
N ILE A 121 18.06 -1.02 11.74
CA ILE A 121 17.67 -0.81 13.14
C ILE A 121 18.03 0.61 13.59
N ALA A 122 19.23 1.09 13.28
CA ALA A 122 19.64 2.45 13.61
C ALA A 122 18.77 3.50 12.91
N LEU A 123 18.35 3.26 11.66
CA LEU A 123 17.42 4.14 10.94
C LEU A 123 16.03 4.14 11.60
N ARG A 124 15.47 2.96 11.92
CA ARG A 124 14.21 2.81 12.67
C ARG A 124 14.26 3.50 14.04
N ASN A 125 15.37 3.34 14.76
CA ASN A 125 15.57 3.95 16.07
C ASN A 125 15.83 5.47 15.98
N LYS A 126 16.42 5.96 14.88
CA LYS A 126 16.60 7.40 14.61
C LYS A 126 15.27 8.09 14.27
N GLU A 127 14.35 7.37 13.63
CA GLU A 127 12.95 7.80 13.46
C GLU A 127 12.19 7.78 14.80
N THR A 128 12.46 6.78 15.66
CA THR A 128 11.87 6.64 17.02
C THR A 128 12.41 7.68 18.03
N SER A 129 13.59 8.25 17.80
CA SER A 129 14.22 9.28 18.65
C SER A 129 13.64 10.69 18.45
N THR A 130 12.70 10.87 17.51
CA THR A 130 11.88 12.09 17.44
C THR A 130 10.50 11.82 18.07
N THR A 131 10.48 11.80 19.41
CA THR A 131 9.32 12.08 20.28
C THR A 131 8.07 11.20 20.12
N SER A 132 7.90 10.16 20.96
CA SER A 132 6.55 9.70 21.35
C SER A 132 6.12 10.40 22.66
N GLN A 133 5.91 11.71 22.59
CA GLN A 133 4.85 12.35 23.38
C GLN A 133 3.60 12.24 22.52
N VAL A 134 2.46 11.94 23.15
CA VAL A 134 1.16 12.02 22.46
C VAL A 134 1.04 13.43 21.88
N LEU A 135 1.07 13.56 20.55
CA LEU A 135 0.95 14.86 19.89
C LEU A 135 -0.53 15.22 19.73
N ASN A 136 -1.40 14.22 19.70
CA ASN A 136 -2.84 14.41 19.52
C ASN A 136 -3.54 15.03 20.74
N PRO A 137 -4.23 16.17 20.59
CA PRO A 137 -4.91 16.84 21.70
C PRO A 137 -6.27 16.21 22.08
N PHE A 138 -6.74 15.19 21.36
CA PHE A 138 -8.06 14.59 21.59
C PHE A 138 -8.08 13.50 22.67
N ASP A 139 -6.97 12.80 22.90
CA ASP A 139 -6.90 11.70 23.87
C ASP A 139 -5.46 11.52 24.38
N ALA A 140 -5.31 11.10 25.64
CA ALA A 140 -4.05 11.09 26.39
C ALA A 140 -3.38 9.69 26.43
N LYS A 141 -3.94 8.71 25.71
CA LYS A 141 -3.39 7.35 25.64
C LYS A 141 -2.26 7.25 24.61
N VAL A 142 -1.27 6.41 24.91
CA VAL A 142 -0.13 6.14 24.02
C VAL A 142 -0.59 5.29 22.83
N TYR A 143 -0.42 5.80 21.60
CA TYR A 143 -0.87 5.17 20.36
C TYR A 143 0.16 4.21 19.77
N SER A 144 -0.33 3.16 19.09
CA SER A 144 0.50 2.01 18.66
C SER A 144 1.29 2.25 17.37
N ARG A 145 0.92 3.27 16.58
CA ARG A 145 1.56 3.64 15.32
C ARG A 145 1.46 5.15 15.11
N SER A 146 2.56 5.76 14.70
CA SER A 146 2.58 7.15 14.26
C SER A 146 3.31 7.27 12.93
N THR A 147 2.68 7.86 11.92
CA THR A 147 3.32 8.16 10.63
C THR A 147 3.55 9.66 10.53
N THR A 148 4.79 10.07 10.24
CA THR A 148 5.17 11.49 10.19
C THR A 148 5.72 11.85 8.82
N PHE A 149 5.16 12.89 8.22
CA PHE A 149 5.64 13.49 6.98
C PHE A 149 6.21 14.86 7.29
N ARG A 150 7.51 15.04 7.04
CA ARG A 150 8.16 16.35 7.12
C ARG A 150 8.08 17.00 5.75
N ILE A 151 7.39 18.13 5.68
CA ILE A 151 7.10 18.80 4.42
C ILE A 151 7.90 20.10 4.35
N ASP A 152 8.88 20.12 3.47
CA ASP A 152 9.67 21.28 3.12
C ASP A 152 9.50 21.69 1.64
N LYS A 153 8.93 20.82 0.80
CA LYS A 153 8.69 21.01 -0.64
C LYS A 153 7.41 20.29 -1.10
N GLU A 154 6.92 20.64 -2.29
CA GLU A 154 5.70 20.05 -2.85
C GLU A 154 5.83 18.54 -3.13
N GLU A 155 7.02 18.07 -3.49
CA GLU A 155 7.34 16.64 -3.69
C GLU A 155 7.00 15.81 -2.44
N ALA A 156 7.48 16.24 -1.27
CA ALA A 156 7.21 15.59 0.01
C ALA A 156 5.71 15.64 0.39
N LEU A 157 5.01 16.70 -0.02
CA LEU A 157 3.56 16.80 0.18
C LEU A 157 2.78 15.85 -0.74
N GLY A 158 3.30 15.62 -1.96
CA GLY A 158 2.82 14.61 -2.89
C GLY A 158 2.99 13.18 -2.35
N GLU A 159 4.09 12.89 -1.66
CA GLU A 159 4.29 11.60 -0.98
C GLU A 159 3.22 11.36 0.11
N PHE A 160 2.87 12.38 0.90
CA PHE A 160 1.78 12.31 1.86
C PHE A 160 0.43 12.01 1.19
N TRP A 161 0.14 12.69 0.08
CA TRP A 161 -1.08 12.51 -0.70
C TRP A 161 -1.19 11.08 -1.23
N ASP A 162 -0.13 10.61 -1.88
CA ASP A 162 -0.05 9.27 -2.44
C ASP A 162 -0.19 8.20 -1.36
N TYR A 163 0.51 8.35 -0.23
CA TYR A 163 0.48 7.37 0.85
C TYR A 163 -0.89 7.22 1.51
N TRP A 164 -1.66 8.30 1.64
CA TRP A 164 -2.97 8.26 2.31
C TRP A 164 -4.13 7.95 1.39
N LEU A 165 -3.98 8.13 0.08
CA LEU A 165 -5.00 7.79 -0.91
C LEU A 165 -4.73 6.47 -1.65
N LYS A 166 -3.54 5.87 -1.51
CA LYS A 166 -3.23 4.51 -2.00
C LYS A 166 -3.57 3.46 -0.92
N GLY A 167 -4.38 2.47 -1.30
CA GLY A 167 -4.76 1.30 -0.48
C GLY A 167 -6.16 1.36 0.13
N GLU A 168 -6.73 0.20 0.47
CA GLU A 168 -8.00 0.09 1.20
C GLU A 168 -7.77 0.44 2.68
N LYS A 169 -8.12 1.67 3.06
CA LYS A 169 -8.13 2.13 4.45
C LYS A 169 -9.57 2.38 4.88
N ASN A 170 -10.06 1.62 5.85
CA ASN A 170 -11.40 1.72 6.41
C ASN A 170 -11.52 2.94 7.34
N ILE A 171 -11.34 4.16 6.82
CA ILE A 171 -11.39 5.40 7.60
C ILE A 171 -12.43 6.32 6.97
N ILE A 172 -13.45 6.67 7.75
CA ILE A 172 -14.56 7.53 7.32
C ILE A 172 -14.02 8.96 7.10
N ASP A 173 -14.46 9.59 6.01
CA ASP A 173 -14.09 10.95 5.59
C ASP A 173 -12.57 11.19 5.36
N LEU A 174 -11.78 10.13 5.20
CA LEU A 174 -10.34 10.21 4.99
C LEU A 174 -9.97 11.09 3.79
N SER A 175 -10.66 10.89 2.66
CA SER A 175 -10.36 11.63 1.42
C SER A 175 -10.55 13.14 1.58
N ASP A 176 -11.63 13.55 2.25
CA ASP A 176 -11.92 14.96 2.48
C ASP A 176 -10.95 15.60 3.47
N CYS A 177 -10.55 14.85 4.50
CA CYS A 177 -9.51 15.27 5.45
C CYS A 177 -8.14 15.43 4.78
N VAL A 178 -7.70 14.44 3.98
CA VAL A 178 -6.43 14.48 3.23
C VAL A 178 -6.42 15.67 2.27
N ARG A 179 -7.52 15.92 1.54
CA ARG A 179 -7.65 17.07 0.63
C ARG A 179 -7.52 18.41 1.33
N LEU A 180 -8.14 18.54 2.50
CA LEU A 180 -8.04 19.75 3.33
C LEU A 180 -6.60 19.99 3.79
N ILE A 181 -5.95 18.96 4.33
CA ILE A 181 -4.56 19.01 4.80
C ILE A 181 -3.61 19.34 3.67
N TYR A 182 -3.80 18.71 2.50
CA TYR A 182 -3.01 18.97 1.30
C TYR A 182 -3.18 20.41 0.81
N GLY A 183 -4.42 20.92 0.77
CA GLY A 183 -4.69 22.31 0.43
C GLY A 183 -4.04 23.30 1.38
N PHE A 184 -4.07 23.04 2.70
CA PHE A 184 -3.32 23.83 3.68
C PHE A 184 -1.81 23.74 3.50
N GLY A 185 -1.31 22.54 3.19
CA GLY A 185 0.11 22.29 2.96
C GLY A 185 0.66 23.08 1.78
N LEU A 186 -0.05 23.08 0.64
CA LEU A 186 0.32 23.88 -0.53
C LEU A 186 0.34 25.38 -0.20
N TRP A 187 -0.64 25.86 0.58
CA TRP A 187 -0.66 27.25 1.01
C TRP A 187 0.54 27.61 1.90
N LEU A 188 0.96 26.73 2.82
CA LEU A 188 2.13 26.93 3.67
C LEU A 188 3.43 26.96 2.85
N LEU A 189 3.59 26.03 1.90
CA LEU A 189 4.76 25.99 1.00
C LEU A 189 4.87 27.26 0.15
N LYS A 190 3.74 27.77 -0.38
CA LYS A 190 3.71 29.05 -1.11
C LYS A 190 4.15 30.25 -0.28
N ASN A 191 4.07 30.16 1.04
CA ASN A 191 4.55 31.19 1.97
C ASN A 191 5.91 30.83 2.58
N GLU A 192 6.66 29.91 1.96
CA GLU A 192 8.00 29.47 2.39
C GLU A 192 8.04 28.92 3.82
N GLN A 193 6.96 28.27 4.25
CA GLN A 193 6.86 27.64 5.57
C GLN A 193 6.94 26.12 5.43
N SER A 194 7.91 25.52 6.11
CA SER A 194 7.91 24.08 6.35
C SER A 194 6.97 23.71 7.49
N PHE A 195 6.42 22.50 7.42
CA PHE A 195 5.49 22.00 8.41
C PHE A 195 5.61 20.47 8.51
N THR A 196 4.90 19.89 9.45
CA THR A 196 4.92 18.44 9.66
C THR A 196 3.49 17.94 9.73
N ILE A 197 3.19 16.87 8.99
CA ILE A 197 1.93 16.15 9.13
C ILE A 197 2.21 14.90 9.95
N VAL A 198 1.46 14.71 11.03
CA VAL A 198 1.58 13.57 11.93
C VAL A 198 0.25 12.84 11.97
N MET A 199 0.32 11.53 11.86
CA MET A 199 -0.81 10.63 11.89
C MET A 199 -0.66 9.72 13.09
N GLU A 200 -1.69 9.62 13.93
CA GLU A 200 -1.73 8.70 15.06
C GLU A 200 -2.98 7.82 14.95
N GLU A 201 -2.85 6.52 15.24
CA GLU A 201 -3.95 5.55 15.13
C GLU A 201 -4.29 4.93 16.49
N SER A 202 -5.57 4.86 16.82
CA SER A 202 -6.13 4.04 17.90
C SER A 202 -6.82 2.79 17.36
N SER A 203 -7.46 2.01 18.24
CA SER A 203 -8.24 0.83 17.88
C SER A 203 -9.43 1.11 16.95
N ASP A 204 -9.94 2.34 16.96
CA ASP A 204 -11.21 2.73 16.36
C ASP A 204 -11.14 4.09 15.65
N LYS A 205 -10.01 4.80 15.74
CA LYS A 205 -9.89 6.19 15.25
C LYS A 205 -8.52 6.47 14.65
N VAL A 206 -8.51 7.47 13.77
CA VAL A 206 -7.30 8.06 13.19
C VAL A 206 -7.28 9.55 13.49
N TYR A 207 -6.13 10.03 13.94
CA TYR A 207 -5.87 11.43 14.23
C TYR A 207 -4.88 11.99 13.22
N MET A 208 -5.29 13.03 12.49
CA MET A 208 -4.48 13.67 11.46
C MET A 208 -4.13 15.09 11.88
N MET A 209 -2.85 15.35 12.09
CA MET A 209 -2.34 16.61 12.65
C MET A 209 -1.41 17.29 11.66
N LEU A 210 -1.66 18.57 11.40
CA LEU A 210 -0.73 19.46 10.72
C LEU A 210 -0.13 20.41 11.77
N LEU A 211 1.17 20.27 12.01
CA LEU A 211 1.99 21.08 12.91
C LEU A 211 2.74 22.16 12.12
N HIS A 212 2.53 23.43 12.46
CA HIS A 212 3.09 24.58 11.73
C HIS A 212 3.53 25.71 12.69
N GLN A 213 4.41 26.62 12.24
CA GLN A 213 5.00 27.65 13.11
C GLN A 213 4.15 28.92 13.31
N GLY A 214 2.82 28.82 13.39
CA GLY A 214 1.98 29.97 13.79
C GLY A 214 1.48 30.90 12.68
N ALA A 215 1.70 30.58 11.40
CA ALA A 215 1.39 31.46 10.26
C ALA A 215 -0.10 31.58 9.89
N ILE A 216 -0.97 30.67 10.36
CA ILE A 216 -2.37 30.61 9.90
C ILE A 216 -3.31 31.33 10.88
N LYS A 217 -4.11 32.28 10.37
CA LYS A 217 -5.19 32.91 11.14
C LYS A 217 -6.37 31.95 11.27
N SER A 218 -6.80 31.68 12.49
CA SER A 218 -7.88 30.72 12.80
C SER A 218 -9.22 31.01 12.12
N ILE A 219 -9.49 32.26 11.72
CA ILE A 219 -10.70 32.65 11.01
C ILE A 219 -10.77 32.09 9.57
N VAL A 220 -9.61 31.96 8.90
CA VAL A 220 -9.52 31.47 7.52
C VAL A 220 -9.76 29.96 7.48
N ILE A 221 -9.18 29.24 8.44
CA ILE A 221 -9.40 27.80 8.59
C ILE A 221 -10.87 27.50 8.88
N LYS A 222 -11.48 28.23 9.82
CA LYS A 222 -12.89 28.04 10.18
C LYS A 222 -13.85 28.21 9.00
N ASN A 223 -13.62 29.21 8.14
CA ASN A 223 -14.46 29.43 6.96
C ASN A 223 -14.32 28.34 5.89
N LEU A 224 -13.11 27.80 5.71
CA LEU A 224 -12.86 26.68 4.79
C LEU A 224 -13.48 25.38 5.30
N LEU A 225 -13.37 25.11 6.60
CA LEU A 225 -13.96 23.91 7.22
C LEU A 225 -15.49 23.92 7.13
N LEU A 226 -16.13 25.06 7.41
CA LEU A 226 -17.60 25.19 7.26
C LEU A 226 -18.08 24.96 5.82
N LYS A 227 -17.22 25.19 4.83
CA LYS A 227 -17.58 25.07 3.40
C LYS A 227 -17.33 23.69 2.82
N HIS A 228 -16.28 23.00 3.28
CA HIS A 228 -15.80 21.77 2.65
C HIS A 228 -15.85 20.55 3.57
N PHE A 229 -15.95 20.73 4.89
CA PHE A 229 -15.95 19.61 5.84
C PHE A 229 -16.64 19.99 7.16
N ALA A 230 -17.92 20.34 7.07
CA ALA A 230 -18.67 21.01 8.14
C ALA A 230 -18.91 20.14 9.39
N GLN A 231 -18.93 18.80 9.24
CA GLN A 231 -19.15 17.85 10.33
C GLN A 231 -17.86 17.35 10.99
N ALA A 232 -16.71 17.84 10.55
CA ALA A 232 -15.41 17.37 11.02
C ALA A 232 -15.20 17.66 12.51
N LYS A 233 -14.70 16.67 13.26
CA LYS A 233 -14.16 16.89 14.61
C LYS A 233 -12.71 17.35 14.48
N TYR A 234 -12.44 18.61 14.81
CA TYR A 234 -11.11 19.18 14.73
C TYR A 234 -10.76 20.04 15.96
N ILE A 235 -9.47 20.09 16.30
CA ILE A 235 -8.89 21.01 17.27
C ILE A 235 -7.93 21.93 16.53
N LEU A 236 -8.12 23.24 16.70
CA LEU A 236 -7.26 24.25 16.11
C LEU A 236 -6.61 25.08 17.21
N SER A 237 -5.27 25.07 17.23
CA SER A 237 -4.44 25.93 18.07
C SER A 237 -3.64 26.91 17.20
N LYS A 238 -2.76 27.69 17.83
CA LYS A 238 -1.89 28.63 17.10
C LYS A 238 -0.93 27.89 16.15
N GLU A 239 -0.47 26.70 16.51
CA GLU A 239 0.63 25.99 15.84
C GLU A 239 0.24 24.59 15.35
N MET A 240 -1.05 24.25 15.43
CA MET A 240 -1.53 22.92 15.09
C MET A 240 -3.00 22.93 14.67
N LEU A 241 -3.30 22.20 13.60
CA LEU A 241 -4.64 21.76 13.22
C LEU A 241 -4.70 20.24 13.31
N SER A 242 -5.57 19.70 14.16
CA SER A 242 -5.77 18.25 14.34
C SER A 242 -7.20 17.85 13.97
N PHE A 243 -7.36 16.75 13.24
CA PHE A 243 -8.65 16.11 12.93
C PHE A 243 -8.74 14.74 13.61
N GLN A 244 -9.95 14.36 14.01
CA GLN A 244 -10.30 13.00 14.45
C GLN A 244 -11.24 12.37 13.41
N LEU A 245 -10.86 11.19 12.92
CA LEU A 245 -11.61 10.37 11.95
C LEU A 245 -11.96 9.02 12.60
N ASP A 246 -13.11 8.45 12.25
CA ASP A 246 -13.58 7.16 12.77
C ASP A 246 -13.23 6.02 11.79
N MET A 247 -12.82 4.85 12.29
CA MET A 247 -12.57 3.66 11.47
C MET A 247 -13.86 2.84 11.26
N ASP A 248 -14.06 2.29 10.07
CA ASP A 248 -15.18 1.39 9.77
C ASP A 248 -14.85 -0.05 10.19
N ILE A 249 -15.44 -0.50 11.30
CA ILE A 249 -15.15 -1.79 11.97
C ILE A 249 -16.19 -2.87 11.59
N LYS A 250 -16.76 -2.84 10.37
CA LYS A 250 -17.68 -3.90 9.94
C LYS A 250 -16.98 -5.19 9.49
N SER A 251 -16.80 -6.06 10.49
CA SER A 251 -16.85 -7.54 10.50
C SER A 251 -16.33 -8.35 9.30
N SER A 252 -15.26 -9.10 9.58
CA SER A 252 -14.94 -10.40 8.97
C SER A 252 -16.15 -11.35 8.94
N VAL A 253 -16.68 -11.64 7.75
CA VAL A 253 -17.52 -12.82 7.49
C VAL A 253 -17.14 -13.41 6.14
N GLU A 254 -16.66 -14.66 6.15
CA GLU A 254 -16.53 -15.48 4.95
C GLU A 254 -17.89 -15.64 4.27
N VAL A 255 -17.99 -15.21 3.01
CA VAL A 255 -19.10 -15.59 2.14
C VAL A 255 -18.51 -16.08 0.82
N LYS A 256 -18.75 -17.36 0.52
CA LYS A 256 -18.53 -17.95 -0.81
C LYS A 256 -19.24 -17.10 -1.85
N LYS A 257 -18.49 -16.50 -2.77
CA LYS A 257 -18.99 -15.87 -4.01
C LYS A 257 -18.55 -16.73 -5.18
N GLU A 258 -19.50 -17.35 -5.86
CA GLU A 258 -19.40 -17.56 -7.30
C GLU A 258 -19.92 -16.27 -7.96
N SER A 259 -18.99 -15.53 -8.57
CA SER A 259 -19.23 -14.51 -9.58
C SER A 259 -18.04 -14.58 -10.52
N VAL A 260 -18.26 -14.36 -11.82
CA VAL A 260 -17.27 -14.53 -12.89
C VAL A 260 -15.99 -13.78 -12.53
N GLU A 261 -14.97 -14.53 -12.10
CA GLU A 261 -13.70 -13.96 -11.69
C GLU A 261 -12.88 -13.59 -12.92
N VAL A 262 -12.22 -12.42 -12.88
CA VAL A 262 -10.89 -12.26 -13.49
C VAL A 262 -10.12 -13.52 -13.10
N SER A 263 -9.80 -14.37 -14.10
CA SER A 263 -9.38 -15.75 -13.83
C SER A 263 -8.27 -15.79 -12.79
N ALA A 264 -8.23 -16.84 -11.97
CA ALA A 264 -7.13 -17.02 -11.02
C ALA A 264 -5.76 -16.92 -11.72
N GLU A 265 -5.66 -17.29 -12.99
CA GLU A 265 -4.53 -17.03 -13.88
C GLU A 265 -4.22 -15.53 -14.04
N ALA A 266 -5.19 -14.70 -14.40
CA ALA A 266 -5.01 -13.26 -14.57
C ALA A 266 -4.60 -12.59 -13.24
N LYS A 267 -5.29 -12.89 -12.13
CA LYS A 267 -4.91 -12.39 -10.80
C LYS A 267 -3.48 -12.80 -10.40
N LYS A 268 -3.02 -13.98 -10.81
CA LYS A 268 -1.69 -14.52 -10.51
C LYS A 268 -0.60 -13.98 -11.44
N ILE A 269 -0.93 -13.63 -12.68
CA ILE A 269 -0.04 -12.93 -13.62
C ILE A 269 0.14 -11.48 -13.18
N LEU A 270 -0.94 -10.81 -12.79
CA LEU A 270 -0.96 -9.43 -12.33
C LEU A 270 -0.34 -9.21 -10.93
N ALA A 271 -0.31 -10.26 -10.10
CA ALA A 271 0.38 -10.26 -8.81
C ALA A 271 1.89 -10.52 -8.91
N LYS A 272 2.43 -10.76 -10.11
CA LYS A 272 3.88 -10.86 -10.29
C LYS A 272 4.50 -9.48 -10.09
N THR A 273 5.19 -9.32 -8.96
CA THR A 273 6.29 -8.37 -8.89
C THR A 273 7.28 -8.69 -9.99
N HIS A 274 7.52 -7.74 -10.89
CA HIS A 274 8.48 -7.88 -11.98
C HIS A 274 9.89 -7.91 -11.38
N ASP A 275 10.39 -9.11 -11.09
CA ASP A 275 11.72 -9.35 -10.51
C ASP A 275 12.87 -8.88 -11.45
N ASN A 276 12.57 -8.61 -12.72
CA ASN A 276 13.46 -8.01 -13.71
C ASN A 276 12.75 -6.85 -14.42
N ALA A 277 12.94 -5.62 -13.93
CA ALA A 277 12.40 -4.43 -14.56
C ALA A 277 13.00 -4.25 -15.97
N LEU A 278 12.17 -4.36 -17.00
CA LEU A 278 12.55 -4.08 -18.38
C LEU A 278 12.31 -2.59 -18.66
N CYS A 279 13.36 -1.85 -18.98
CA CYS A 279 13.23 -0.41 -19.26
C CYS A 279 12.65 -0.17 -20.65
N ALA A 280 11.96 0.95 -20.84
CA ALA A 280 11.28 1.27 -22.11
C ALA A 280 12.22 1.28 -23.32
N THR A 281 13.44 1.78 -23.17
CA THR A 281 14.44 1.77 -24.25
C THR A 281 14.79 0.35 -24.69
N GLU A 282 15.00 -0.57 -23.74
CA GLU A 282 15.33 -1.97 -24.00
C GLU A 282 14.13 -2.74 -24.57
N TYR A 283 12.93 -2.39 -24.13
CA TYR A 283 11.69 -2.96 -24.66
C TYR A 283 11.46 -2.57 -26.13
N ILE A 284 11.62 -1.29 -26.48
CA ILE A 284 11.41 -0.79 -27.84
C ILE A 284 12.45 -1.35 -28.81
N GLU A 285 13.71 -1.51 -28.40
CA GLU A 285 14.76 -2.13 -29.23
C GLU A 285 14.39 -3.57 -29.67
N ASN A 286 13.63 -4.28 -28.83
CA ASN A 286 13.20 -5.65 -29.09
C ASN A 286 11.77 -5.76 -29.66
N THR A 287 11.07 -4.64 -29.84
CA THR A 287 9.70 -4.59 -30.36
C THR A 287 9.70 -4.44 -31.88
N ALA A 288 8.89 -5.24 -32.59
CA ALA A 288 8.83 -5.17 -34.05
C ALA A 288 8.26 -3.82 -34.53
N ILE A 289 8.93 -3.19 -35.51
CA ILE A 289 8.54 -1.88 -36.10
C ILE A 289 7.10 -1.91 -36.62
N SER A 290 6.57 -3.07 -37.01
CA SER A 290 5.18 -3.25 -37.44
C SER A 290 4.13 -2.85 -36.41
N PHE A 291 4.48 -2.79 -35.11
CA PHE A 291 3.57 -2.38 -34.04
C PHE A 291 3.50 -0.87 -33.85
N MET A 292 4.54 -0.12 -34.23
CA MET A 292 4.59 1.33 -33.98
C MET A 292 3.46 2.09 -34.66
N GLY A 293 3.06 1.68 -35.88
CA GLY A 293 1.93 2.29 -36.57
C GLY A 293 0.57 2.08 -35.89
N LYS A 294 0.40 0.98 -35.15
CA LYS A 294 -0.81 0.74 -34.34
C LYS A 294 -0.79 1.55 -33.05
N ILE A 295 0.38 1.63 -32.40
CA ILE A 295 0.60 2.43 -31.19
C ILE A 295 0.36 3.92 -31.47
N ASP A 296 0.88 4.45 -32.57
CA ASP A 296 0.65 5.83 -32.99
C ASP A 296 -0.84 6.08 -33.27
N GLY A 297 -1.53 5.10 -33.86
CA GLY A 297 -2.98 5.15 -34.11
C GLY A 297 -3.83 5.34 -32.86
N LEU A 298 -3.35 4.91 -31.68
CA LEU A 298 -4.04 5.09 -30.41
C LEU A 298 -4.15 6.56 -29.99
N GLU A 299 -3.38 7.50 -30.57
CA GLU A 299 -3.55 8.94 -30.30
C GLU A 299 -4.92 9.44 -30.75
N SER A 300 -5.32 9.10 -31.98
CA SER A 300 -6.65 9.47 -32.50
C SER A 300 -7.76 8.81 -31.69
N ILE A 301 -7.59 7.52 -31.35
CA ILE A 301 -8.56 6.78 -30.54
C ILE A 301 -8.69 7.41 -29.13
N ASN A 302 -7.59 7.89 -28.54
CA ASN A 302 -7.61 8.53 -27.23
C ASN A 302 -8.54 9.74 -27.21
N ASP A 303 -8.39 10.65 -28.18
CA ASP A 303 -9.20 11.86 -28.28
C ASP A 303 -10.67 11.56 -28.58
N GLU A 304 -10.93 10.54 -29.42
CA GLU A 304 -12.28 10.06 -29.70
C GLU A 304 -12.94 9.47 -28.44
N THR A 305 -12.17 8.77 -27.60
CA THR A 305 -12.65 8.14 -26.37
C THR A 305 -12.95 9.17 -25.28
N ASP A 306 -12.09 10.16 -25.07
CA ASP A 306 -12.32 11.25 -24.12
C ASP A 306 -13.65 11.96 -24.44
N LYS A 307 -13.86 12.26 -25.72
CA LYS A 307 -15.10 12.85 -26.20
C LYS A 307 -16.31 11.93 -26.00
N ALA A 308 -16.18 10.64 -26.30
CA ALA A 308 -17.26 9.67 -26.12
C ALA A 308 -17.66 9.53 -24.63
N ILE A 309 -16.69 9.56 -23.70
CA ILE A 309 -16.96 9.50 -22.26
C ILE A 309 -17.68 10.76 -21.78
N LEU A 310 -17.27 11.95 -22.24
CA LEU A 310 -17.96 13.21 -21.94
C LEU A 310 -19.40 13.24 -22.50
N ASP A 311 -19.60 12.70 -23.70
CA ASP A 311 -20.93 12.60 -24.33
C ASP A 311 -21.81 11.58 -23.59
N PHE A 312 -21.24 10.47 -23.09
CA PHE A 312 -21.92 9.51 -22.22
C PHE A 312 -22.32 10.13 -20.87
N GLU A 313 -21.45 10.92 -20.24
CA GLU A 313 -21.78 11.58 -18.97
C GLU A 313 -22.94 12.58 -19.14
N ARG A 314 -22.97 13.31 -20.27
CA ARG A 314 -24.02 14.31 -20.56
C ARG A 314 -25.34 13.68 -20.98
N SER A 315 -25.27 12.56 -21.69
CA SER A 315 -26.41 11.86 -22.27
C SER A 315 -26.16 10.34 -22.25
N PRO A 316 -26.37 9.70 -21.09
CA PRO A 316 -26.11 8.28 -20.96
C PRO A 316 -27.13 7.48 -21.78
N SER A 317 -26.63 6.64 -22.67
CA SER A 317 -27.44 5.78 -23.53
C SER A 317 -26.65 4.55 -23.89
N LYS A 318 -27.33 3.47 -24.29
CA LYS A 318 -26.64 2.24 -24.69
C LYS A 318 -25.74 2.49 -25.90
N ARG A 319 -26.14 3.42 -26.77
CA ARG A 319 -25.35 3.86 -27.93
C ARG A 319 -24.05 4.55 -27.53
N THR A 320 -24.08 5.47 -26.56
CA THR A 320 -22.87 6.19 -26.13
C THR A 320 -21.93 5.28 -25.35
N ALA A 321 -22.45 4.33 -24.58
CA ALA A 321 -21.64 3.28 -23.93
C ALA A 321 -20.96 2.36 -24.96
N LEU A 322 -21.64 1.95 -26.03
CA LEU A 322 -21.05 1.09 -27.07
C LEU A 322 -19.91 1.78 -27.84
N ILE A 323 -20.00 3.09 -28.08
CA ILE A 323 -18.89 3.85 -28.71
C ILE A 323 -17.64 3.79 -27.82
N ILE A 324 -17.81 3.89 -26.49
CA ILE A 324 -16.72 3.76 -25.55
C ILE A 324 -16.13 2.34 -25.59
N CYS A 325 -16.99 1.31 -25.66
CA CYS A 325 -16.56 -0.09 -25.81
C CYS A 325 -15.74 -0.30 -27.09
N ASP A 326 -16.22 0.19 -28.23
CA ASP A 326 -15.55 0.07 -29.52
C ASP A 326 -14.15 0.71 -29.48
N ASN A 327 -14.03 1.88 -28.84
CA ASN A 327 -12.73 2.54 -28.71
C ASN A 327 -11.77 1.81 -27.76
N PHE A 328 -12.26 1.30 -26.62
CA PHE A 328 -11.42 0.48 -25.73
C PHE A 328 -11.06 -0.87 -26.36
N GLN A 329 -11.84 -1.38 -27.31
CA GLN A 329 -11.50 -2.59 -28.06
C GLN A 329 -10.22 -2.40 -28.88
N GLU A 330 -10.03 -1.24 -29.50
CA GLU A 330 -8.78 -0.92 -30.21
C GLU A 330 -7.56 -0.92 -29.27
N TYR A 331 -7.72 -0.44 -28.02
CA TYR A 331 -6.65 -0.57 -27.01
C TYR A 331 -6.40 -2.03 -26.62
N ALA A 332 -7.46 -2.81 -26.41
CA ALA A 332 -7.34 -4.22 -26.05
C ALA A 332 -6.60 -5.01 -27.14
N ASP A 333 -6.98 -4.83 -28.40
CA ASP A 333 -6.37 -5.51 -29.54
C ASP A 333 -4.87 -5.19 -29.66
N VAL A 334 -4.46 -3.94 -29.46
CA VAL A 334 -3.05 -3.54 -29.47
C VAL A 334 -2.28 -4.15 -28.31
N LEU A 335 -2.86 -4.16 -27.10
CA LEU A 335 -2.22 -4.71 -25.91
C LEU A 335 -2.12 -6.24 -25.95
N GLU A 336 -3.11 -6.94 -26.52
CA GLU A 336 -3.07 -8.41 -26.69
C GLU A 336 -2.00 -8.86 -27.68
N GLU A 337 -1.73 -8.07 -28.71
CA GLU A 337 -0.66 -8.37 -29.67
C GLU A 337 0.75 -8.16 -29.09
N LEU A 338 0.87 -7.36 -28.02
CA LEU A 338 2.11 -7.17 -27.28
C LEU A 338 2.20 -8.21 -26.16
N VAL A 339 3.08 -9.19 -26.32
CA VAL A 339 3.21 -10.35 -25.39
C VAL A 339 3.31 -9.93 -23.93
N ASP A 340 4.08 -8.87 -23.63
CA ASP A 340 4.27 -8.35 -22.28
C ASP A 340 3.07 -7.57 -21.73
N PHE A 341 2.08 -7.22 -22.55
CA PHE A 341 0.87 -6.50 -22.11
C PHE A 341 -0.42 -7.28 -22.33
N ALA A 342 -0.35 -8.53 -22.73
CA ALA A 342 -1.52 -9.34 -23.06
C ALA A 342 -2.50 -9.47 -21.87
N HIS A 343 -2.01 -9.42 -20.63
CA HIS A 343 -2.87 -9.39 -19.43
C HIS A 343 -3.66 -8.10 -19.28
N LEU A 344 -3.11 -6.96 -19.71
CA LEU A 344 -3.82 -5.68 -19.71
C LEU A 344 -4.90 -5.67 -20.79
N GLY A 345 -4.59 -6.20 -21.98
CA GLY A 345 -5.57 -6.41 -23.05
C GLY A 345 -6.77 -7.25 -22.57
N PHE A 346 -6.48 -8.38 -21.92
CA PHE A 346 -7.52 -9.24 -21.33
C PHE A 346 -8.36 -8.53 -20.25
N ALA A 347 -7.74 -7.69 -19.41
CA ALA A 347 -8.45 -6.92 -18.39
C ALA A 347 -9.41 -5.89 -19.01
N ILE A 348 -8.97 -5.18 -20.06
CA ILE A 348 -9.82 -4.25 -20.81
C ILE A 348 -10.94 -4.99 -21.52
N GLN A 349 -10.67 -6.18 -22.09
CA GLN A 349 -11.72 -7.01 -22.69
C GLN A 349 -12.81 -7.40 -21.69
N THR A 350 -12.41 -7.70 -20.45
CA THR A 350 -13.36 -8.02 -19.37
C THR A 350 -14.24 -6.82 -19.04
N LEU A 351 -13.64 -5.63 -18.96
CA LEU A 351 -14.36 -4.35 -18.78
C LEU A 351 -15.35 -4.10 -19.92
N ILE A 352 -14.94 -4.27 -21.18
CA ILE A 352 -15.80 -4.11 -22.36
C ILE A 352 -17.01 -5.05 -22.30
N ASN A 353 -16.78 -6.31 -21.94
CA ASN A 353 -17.85 -7.28 -21.78
C ASN A 353 -18.84 -6.82 -20.72
N PHE A 354 -18.35 -6.36 -19.57
CA PHE A 354 -19.18 -5.82 -18.51
C PHE A 354 -19.98 -4.59 -18.97
N LEU A 355 -19.36 -3.58 -19.57
CA LEU A 355 -20.05 -2.38 -20.08
C LEU A 355 -21.14 -2.72 -21.10
N THR A 356 -20.92 -3.74 -21.92
CA THR A 356 -21.89 -4.21 -22.92
C THR A 356 -23.14 -4.84 -22.27
N THR A 357 -22.99 -5.42 -21.08
CA THR A 357 -24.12 -5.98 -20.31
C THR A 357 -25.02 -4.92 -19.70
N LEU A 358 -24.53 -3.68 -19.51
CA LEU A 358 -25.30 -2.62 -18.89
C LEU A 358 -26.57 -2.28 -19.72
N THR A 359 -27.65 -2.03 -18.99
CA THR A 359 -28.94 -1.62 -19.54
C THR A 359 -29.24 -0.17 -19.17
N GLU A 360 -30.06 0.51 -19.97
CA GLU A 360 -30.28 1.97 -19.81
C GLU A 360 -30.95 2.34 -18.48
N ASP A 361 -31.69 1.41 -17.86
CA ASP A 361 -32.27 1.54 -16.52
C ASP A 361 -31.22 1.60 -15.41
N GLN A 362 -29.99 1.15 -15.66
CA GLN A 362 -28.89 1.20 -14.69
C GLN A 362 -28.09 2.52 -14.77
N PHE A 363 -28.39 3.39 -15.74
CA PHE A 363 -27.71 4.68 -15.92
C PHE A 363 -28.26 5.77 -15.00
N GLU A 364 -28.16 5.54 -13.69
CA GLU A 364 -28.43 6.56 -12.69
C GLU A 364 -27.33 7.63 -12.69
N ASP A 365 -27.70 8.92 -12.58
CA ASP A 365 -26.78 10.07 -12.64
C ASP A 365 -25.52 9.92 -11.77
N THR A 366 -25.65 9.30 -10.58
CA THR A 366 -24.51 9.12 -9.66
C THR A 366 -23.57 7.99 -10.13
N LYS A 367 -24.12 6.91 -10.68
CA LYS A 367 -23.36 5.78 -11.22
C LYS A 367 -22.68 6.17 -12.53
N VAL A 368 -23.38 6.91 -13.39
CA VAL A 368 -22.84 7.44 -14.65
C VAL A 368 -21.65 8.35 -14.39
N LYS A 369 -21.75 9.31 -13.46
CA LYS A 369 -20.62 10.20 -13.14
C LYS A 369 -19.40 9.47 -12.59
N LYS A 370 -19.62 8.48 -11.72
CA LYS A 370 -18.53 7.64 -11.20
C LYS A 370 -17.90 6.81 -12.31
N LEU A 371 -18.72 6.19 -13.15
CA LEU A 371 -18.25 5.40 -14.29
C LEU A 371 -17.45 6.27 -15.26
N SER A 372 -17.97 7.43 -15.67
CA SER A 372 -17.25 8.37 -16.55
C SER A 372 -15.93 8.83 -15.95
N SER A 373 -15.91 9.21 -14.67
CA SER A 373 -14.67 9.59 -13.97
C SER A 373 -13.62 8.48 -14.01
N MET A 374 -14.03 7.23 -13.90
CA MET A 374 -13.12 6.10 -13.86
C MET A 374 -12.62 5.70 -15.25
N LEU A 375 -13.51 5.74 -16.25
CA LEU A 375 -13.13 5.52 -17.64
C LEU A 375 -12.15 6.61 -18.11
N LEU A 376 -12.30 7.85 -17.66
CA LEU A 376 -11.34 8.93 -17.93
C LEU A 376 -9.99 8.68 -17.26
N ASN A 377 -9.97 8.21 -16.01
CA ASN A 377 -8.71 7.87 -15.33
C ASN A 377 -8.00 6.71 -16.05
N LEU A 378 -8.74 5.66 -16.43
CA LEU A 378 -8.21 4.54 -17.21
C LEU A 378 -7.64 5.02 -18.56
N LEU A 379 -8.36 5.88 -19.27
CA LEU A 379 -7.91 6.46 -20.54
C LEU A 379 -6.62 7.26 -20.37
N HIS A 380 -6.52 8.07 -19.31
CA HIS A 380 -5.33 8.85 -19.02
C HIS A 380 -4.13 7.97 -18.65
N ASP A 381 -4.35 6.89 -17.90
CA ASP A 381 -3.33 5.89 -17.62
C ASP A 381 -2.83 5.21 -18.91
N LEU A 382 -3.72 4.85 -19.83
CA LEU A 382 -3.35 4.30 -21.15
C LEU A 382 -2.60 5.31 -22.03
N ALA A 383 -2.97 6.58 -21.99
CA ALA A 383 -2.25 7.65 -22.68
C ALA A 383 -0.83 7.82 -22.11
N SER A 384 -0.70 7.83 -20.78
CA SER A 384 0.59 7.91 -20.08
C SER A 384 1.45 6.67 -20.36
N TRP A 385 0.86 5.48 -20.41
CA TRP A 385 1.53 4.25 -20.83
C TRP A 385 2.15 4.42 -22.22
N ARG A 386 1.35 4.81 -23.21
CA ARG A 386 1.80 5.04 -24.58
C ARG A 386 2.96 6.04 -24.63
N GLU A 387 2.78 7.18 -23.97
CA GLU A 387 3.77 8.27 -23.96
C GLU A 387 5.08 7.84 -23.30
N ASN A 388 5.04 7.19 -22.14
CA ASN A 388 6.24 6.88 -21.37
C ASN A 388 6.99 5.63 -21.87
N VAL A 389 6.29 4.69 -22.49
CA VAL A 389 6.89 3.44 -22.99
C VAL A 389 7.35 3.59 -24.44
N PHE A 390 6.53 4.15 -25.33
CA PHE A 390 6.79 4.12 -26.77
C PHE A 390 7.33 5.44 -27.33
N ILE A 391 6.89 6.58 -26.79
CA ILE A 391 7.23 7.90 -27.35
C ILE A 391 8.47 8.50 -26.67
N THR A 392 8.40 8.74 -25.37
CA THR A 392 9.47 9.38 -24.58
C THR A 392 10.46 8.37 -24.00
N GLN A 393 10.05 7.11 -23.89
CA GLN A 393 10.87 5.98 -23.39
C GLN A 393 11.49 6.24 -22.00
N VAL A 394 10.80 7.03 -21.16
CA VAL A 394 11.26 7.38 -19.80
C VAL A 394 10.90 6.34 -18.75
N ALA A 395 10.03 5.38 -19.08
CA ALA A 395 9.61 4.35 -18.13
C ALA A 395 10.79 3.41 -17.80
N ARG A 396 11.12 3.34 -16.51
CA ARG A 396 12.18 2.45 -15.98
C ARG A 396 11.74 1.00 -15.86
N ASP A 397 10.43 0.79 -15.82
CA ASP A 397 9.76 -0.50 -15.89
C ASP A 397 8.55 -0.30 -16.79
N VAL A 398 8.44 -1.07 -17.87
CA VAL A 398 7.31 -0.98 -18.80
C VAL A 398 5.97 -1.38 -18.18
N HIS A 399 6.00 -2.10 -17.06
CA HIS A 399 4.82 -2.56 -16.32
C HIS A 399 4.39 -1.66 -15.16
N TYR A 400 4.94 -0.44 -15.08
CA TYR A 400 4.69 0.49 -13.98
C TYR A 400 3.19 0.87 -13.76
N LEU A 401 2.33 0.60 -14.75
CA LEU A 401 0.89 0.87 -14.69
C LEU A 401 0.02 -0.35 -14.42
N ASP A 402 0.59 -1.57 -14.39
CA ASP A 402 -0.18 -2.82 -14.30
C ASP A 402 -1.13 -2.82 -13.09
N ALA A 403 -0.68 -2.30 -11.95
CA ALA A 403 -1.47 -2.22 -10.73
C ALA A 403 -2.56 -1.12 -10.77
N SER A 404 -2.28 0.03 -11.39
CA SER A 404 -3.24 1.15 -11.52
C SER A 404 -4.36 0.82 -12.50
N LEU A 405 -3.97 0.24 -13.65
CA LEU A 405 -4.89 -0.16 -14.71
C LEU A 405 -5.81 -1.29 -14.25
N LEU A 406 -5.24 -2.29 -13.57
CA LEU A 406 -6.01 -3.37 -12.98
C LEU A 406 -7.00 -2.88 -11.92
N SER A 407 -6.55 -1.97 -11.04
CA SER A 407 -7.41 -1.40 -10.01
C SER A 407 -8.59 -0.65 -10.63
N SER A 408 -8.34 0.10 -11.69
CA SER A 408 -9.39 0.81 -12.44
C SER A 408 -10.40 -0.16 -13.06
N CYS A 409 -9.95 -1.27 -13.66
CA CYS A 409 -10.85 -2.30 -14.20
C CYS A 409 -11.71 -2.96 -13.12
N ILE A 410 -11.11 -3.37 -11.99
CA ILE A 410 -11.83 -4.02 -10.87
C ILE A 410 -12.87 -3.10 -10.24
N GLN A 411 -12.52 -1.83 -10.05
CA GLN A 411 -13.41 -0.87 -9.41
C GLN A 411 -14.64 -0.55 -10.28
N VAL A 412 -14.54 -0.62 -11.62
CA VAL A 412 -15.69 -0.36 -12.51
C VAL A 412 -16.75 -1.45 -12.36
N GLU A 413 -16.34 -2.71 -12.22
CA GLU A 413 -17.25 -3.83 -11.95
C GLU A 413 -17.98 -3.65 -10.62
N ALA A 414 -17.27 -3.18 -9.59
CA ALA A 414 -17.83 -2.98 -8.25
C ALA A 414 -18.91 -1.89 -8.16
N ILE A 415 -18.95 -0.91 -9.08
CA ILE A 415 -19.96 0.16 -9.06
C ILE A 415 -21.39 -0.37 -9.31
N PHE A 416 -21.52 -1.43 -10.09
CA PHE A 416 -22.83 -1.96 -10.49
C PHE A 416 -23.14 -3.31 -9.82
N GLU A 417 -22.26 -3.85 -8.97
CA GLU A 417 -22.59 -4.91 -8.02
C GLU A 417 -23.43 -4.38 -6.83
N ASP A 418 -24.58 -3.76 -7.10
CA ASP A 418 -25.61 -3.61 -6.06
C ASP A 418 -26.34 -4.96 -5.91
N LYS A 419 -25.93 -5.76 -4.92
CA LYS A 419 -26.81 -6.81 -4.41
C LYS A 419 -28.05 -6.13 -3.85
N SER A 420 -29.18 -6.30 -4.54
CA SER A 420 -30.50 -6.03 -3.99
C SER A 420 -30.60 -6.71 -2.62
N ALA A 421 -30.59 -5.90 -1.56
CA ALA A 421 -31.07 -6.33 -0.26
C ALA A 421 -32.56 -6.61 -0.43
N ASP A 422 -32.90 -7.85 -0.78
CA ASP A 422 -34.26 -8.33 -0.77
C ASP A 422 -34.68 -8.45 0.69
N VAL A 423 -35.56 -7.55 1.11
CA VAL A 423 -36.19 -7.53 2.43
C VAL A 423 -37.14 -8.72 2.48
N SER A 424 -36.75 -9.79 3.17
CA SER A 424 -37.71 -10.64 3.88
C SER A 424 -37.01 -11.53 4.91
N GLY A 425 -37.40 -11.39 6.16
CA GLY A 425 -36.89 -12.17 7.26
C GLY A 425 -36.77 -11.31 8.50
N ASP A 426 -37.88 -11.22 9.24
CA ASP A 426 -37.87 -10.94 10.67
C ASP A 426 -36.68 -11.64 11.31
N ASP A 427 -35.83 -10.90 12.00
CA ASP A 427 -35.58 -11.21 13.41
C ASP A 427 -34.91 -10.02 14.11
N GLU A 428 -35.49 -9.78 15.27
CA GLU A 428 -35.21 -8.78 16.29
C GLU A 428 -33.79 -8.91 16.89
N ILE A 429 -33.19 -7.75 17.22
CA ILE A 429 -32.38 -7.50 18.45
C ILE A 429 -30.99 -8.20 18.48
N GLU A 430 -29.85 -7.64 18.87
CA GLU A 430 -29.50 -6.73 19.98
C GLU A 430 -28.15 -6.04 19.68
N PHE A 431 -28.01 -4.79 20.14
CA PHE A 431 -26.75 -4.05 20.18
C PHE A 431 -25.81 -4.61 21.25
N PHE A 432 -24.53 -4.83 20.93
CA PHE A 432 -23.38 -4.54 21.81
C PHE A 432 -22.15 -4.13 21.01
#